data_AF-A0A851TGU7-F1
#
_entry.id   AF-A0A851TGU7-F1
#
_cell.length_a   1.000
_cell.length_b   1.000
_cell.length_c   1.000
_cell.angle_alpha   90.00
_cell.angle_beta   90.00
_cell.angle_gamma   90.00
#
_symmetry.space_group_name_H-M   'P 1'
#
loop_
_entity.id
_entity.type
_entity.pdbx_description
1 polymer ?
#
loop_
_entity_poly.entity_id
_entity_poly.type
_entity_poly.pdbx_seq_one_letter_code
_entity_poly.pdbx_strand_id
1 'polypeptide(L)'
;EEMYAKISQHCWEIFVELMGNVSAPQLCEWSVISRPYSLLQSCLEGWADRLRYGYPNALAEQYIFQSHHHYFHNCTPPHQVLDPPEDVLLAMIIAPICLIP
;
A
#
# COMPACT_ATOMS: atom_id res chain seq x y z
N GLU A 1 -7.81 4.94 24.92
CA GLU A 1 -6.97 3.80 24.51
C GLU A 1 -7.82 2.60 24.12
N GLU A 2 -8.63 2.03 25.02
CA GLU A 2 -9.52 0.89 24.72
C GLU A 2 -10.50 1.14 23.55
N MET A 3 -11.07 2.35 23.46
CA MET A 3 -11.97 2.73 22.37
C MET A 3 -11.27 2.74 21.01
N TYR A 4 -10.05 3.29 20.93
CA TYR A 4 -9.29 3.33 19.67
C TYR A 4 -8.90 1.91 19.25
N ALA A 5 -8.52 1.04 20.19
CA ALA A 5 -8.27 -0.37 19.92
C ALA A 5 -9.50 -1.10 19.32
N LYS A 6 -10.68 -0.93 19.92
CA LYS A 6 -11.93 -1.52 19.43
C LYS A 6 -12.29 -1.03 18.02
N ILE A 7 -12.11 0.27 17.76
CA ILE A 7 -12.41 0.86 16.47
C ILE A 7 -11.42 0.39 15.39
N SER A 8 -10.12 0.34 15.69
CA SER A 8 -9.11 -0.17 14.77
C SER A 8 -9.31 -1.66 14.49
N GLN A 9 -9.74 -2.44 15.47
CA GLN A 9 -10.17 -3.82 15.27
C GLN A 9 -11.34 -3.91 14.28
N HIS A 10 -12.34 -3.03 14.41
CA HIS A 10 -13.45 -3.00 13.45
C HIS A 10 -13.00 -2.64 12.03
N CYS A 11 -12.06 -1.70 11.87
CA CYS A 11 -11.43 -1.41 10.58
C CYS A 11 -10.77 -2.67 9.99
N TRP A 12 -10.09 -3.46 10.82
CA TRP A 12 -9.46 -4.71 10.42
C TRP A 12 -10.47 -5.78 10.01
N GLU A 13 -11.56 -5.94 10.76
CA GLU A 13 -12.63 -6.90 10.42
C GLU A 13 -13.25 -6.61 9.05
N ILE A 14 -13.52 -5.33 8.75
CA ILE A 14 -14.00 -4.91 7.42
C ILE A 14 -12.97 -5.24 6.33
N PHE A 15 -11.68 -5.00 6.58
CA PHE A 15 -10.62 -5.37 5.64
C PHE A 15 -10.60 -6.88 5.37
N VAL A 16 -10.68 -7.71 6.42
CA VAL A 16 -10.73 -9.17 6.30
C VAL A 16 -11.94 -9.62 5.48
N GLU A 17 -13.11 -9.03 5.71
CA GLU A 17 -14.33 -9.32 4.94
C GLU A 17 -14.14 -9.03 3.45
N LEU A 18 -13.60 -7.85 3.11
CA LEU A 18 -13.34 -7.45 1.74
C LEU A 18 -12.31 -8.37 1.06
N MET A 19 -11.26 -8.75 1.79
CA MET A 19 -10.22 -9.66 1.30
C MET A 19 -10.71 -11.10 1.16
N GLY A 20 -11.78 -11.50 1.85
CA GLY A 20 -12.36 -12.85 1.75
C GLY A 20 -12.84 -13.24 0.35
N ASN A 21 -13.11 -12.26 -0.51
CA ASN A 21 -13.51 -12.48 -1.90
C ASN A 21 -12.33 -12.42 -2.89
N VAL A 22 -11.11 -12.19 -2.43
CA VAL A 22 -9.90 -12.12 -3.26
C VAL A 22 -9.23 -13.48 -3.33
N SER A 23 -9.10 -14.06 -4.53
CA SER A 23 -8.44 -15.34 -4.69
C SER A 23 -6.92 -15.23 -4.54
N ALA A 24 -6.25 -16.32 -4.15
CA ALA A 24 -4.81 -16.33 -3.92
C ALA A 24 -3.96 -15.75 -5.08
N PRO A 25 -4.24 -16.06 -6.37
CA PRO A 25 -3.50 -15.46 -7.49
C PRO A 25 -3.69 -13.94 -7.60
N GLN A 26 -4.80 -13.41 -7.10
CA GLN A 26 -5.13 -11.98 -7.18
C GLN A 26 -4.56 -11.16 -6.02
N LEU A 27 -4.03 -11.79 -4.96
CA LEU A 27 -3.52 -11.09 -3.78
C LEU A 27 -2.35 -10.15 -4.11
N CYS A 28 -1.60 -10.43 -5.18
CA CYS A 28 -0.47 -9.61 -5.62
C CYS A 28 -0.82 -8.62 -6.73
N GLU A 29 -2.08 -8.58 -7.17
CA GLU A 29 -2.55 -7.64 -8.17
C GLU A 29 -3.01 -6.35 -7.50
N TRP A 30 -2.17 -5.30 -7.53
CA TRP A 30 -2.48 -4.02 -6.88
C TRP A 30 -3.82 -3.43 -7.35
N SER A 31 -4.19 -3.62 -8.62
CA SER A 31 -5.48 -3.19 -9.16
C SER A 31 -6.69 -3.85 -8.47
N VAL A 32 -6.51 -5.05 -7.90
CA VAL A 32 -7.54 -5.78 -7.14
C VAL A 32 -7.54 -5.37 -5.67
N ILE A 33 -6.35 -5.31 -5.04
CA ILE A 33 -6.24 -5.15 -3.58
C ILE A 33 -6.11 -3.69 -3.12
N SER A 34 -5.87 -2.74 -4.04
CA SER A 34 -5.72 -1.31 -3.70
C SER A 34 -6.93 -0.75 -2.96
N ARG A 35 -8.15 -1.08 -3.40
CA ARG A 35 -9.37 -0.59 -2.76
C ARG A 35 -9.53 -1.08 -1.30
N PRO A 36 -9.52 -2.38 -0.98
CA PRO A 36 -9.62 -2.82 0.42
C PRO A 36 -8.45 -2.31 1.27
N TYR A 37 -7.24 -2.25 0.71
CA TYR A 37 -6.07 -1.75 1.43
C TYR A 37 -6.20 -0.25 1.78
N SER A 38 -6.57 0.60 0.82
CA SER A 38 -6.79 2.03 1.06
C SER A 38 -7.94 2.29 2.03
N LEU A 39 -8.97 1.44 2.03
CA LEU A 39 -10.06 1.51 3.01
C LEU A 39 -9.57 1.22 4.44
N LEU A 40 -8.74 0.19 4.63
CA LEU A 40 -8.11 -0.09 5.92
C LEU A 40 -7.29 1.11 6.39
N GLN A 41 -6.41 1.63 5.54
CA GLN A 41 -5.54 2.77 5.87
C GLN A 41 -6.36 4.01 6.25
N SER A 42 -7.36 4.37 5.43
CA SER A 42 -8.21 5.54 5.65
C SER A 42 -9.06 5.40 6.92
N CYS A 43 -9.51 4.18 7.24
CA CYS A 43 -10.26 3.90 8.48
C CYS A 43 -9.38 4.13 9.70
N LEU A 44 -8.16 3.58 9.71
CA LEU A 44 -7.19 3.75 10.80
C LEU A 44 -6.79 5.21 10.98
N GLU A 45 -6.43 5.90 9.90
CA GLU A 45 -6.04 7.31 9.90
C GLU A 45 -7.19 8.22 10.36
N GLY A 46 -8.39 8.03 9.80
CA GLY A 46 -9.55 8.86 10.11
C GLY A 46 -10.01 8.73 11.57
N TRP A 47 -9.91 7.53 12.16
CA TRP A 47 -10.23 7.34 13.57
C TRP A 47 -9.11 7.78 14.51
N ALA A 48 -7.85 7.65 14.10
CA ALA A 48 -6.74 8.25 14.83
C ALA A 48 -6.94 9.77 14.95
N ASP A 49 -7.21 10.46 13.83
CA ASP A 49 -7.43 11.90 13.80
C ASP A 49 -8.65 12.33 14.63
N ARG A 50 -9.81 11.70 14.44
CA ARG A 50 -11.04 12.00 15.22
C ARG A 50 -10.86 11.86 16.72
N LEU A 51 -10.04 10.91 17.14
CA LEU A 51 -9.74 10.64 18.55
C LEU A 51 -8.47 11.34 19.04
N ARG A 52 -7.83 12.16 18.20
CA ARG A 52 -6.62 12.94 18.48
C ARG A 52 -5.39 12.10 18.81
N TYR A 53 -5.27 10.93 18.19
CA TYR A 53 -4.04 10.15 18.14
C TYR A 53 -3.19 10.60 16.94
N GLY A 54 -1.86 10.58 17.08
CA GLY A 54 -0.96 10.80 15.94
C GLY A 54 -1.07 9.65 14.94
N TYR A 55 -0.80 9.92 13.65
CA TYR A 55 -0.73 8.91 12.60
C TYR A 55 0.53 9.16 11.73
N PRO A 56 1.31 8.13 11.39
CA PRO A 56 1.15 6.73 11.81
C PRO A 56 1.38 6.54 13.31
N ASN A 57 0.89 5.43 13.85
CA ASN A 57 1.08 5.00 15.24
C ASN A 57 1.22 3.48 15.33
N ALA A 58 1.77 3.00 16.45
CA ALA A 58 2.09 1.57 16.65
C ALA A 58 0.91 0.62 16.40
N LEU A 59 -0.32 1.02 16.79
CA LEU A 59 -1.49 0.17 16.57
C LEU A 59 -1.88 0.10 15.09
N ALA A 60 -1.86 1.23 14.38
CA ALA A 60 -2.11 1.24 12.94
C ALA A 60 -1.04 0.43 12.19
N GLU A 61 0.23 0.60 12.55
CA GLU A 61 1.35 -0.15 11.99
C GLU A 61 1.19 -1.66 12.19
N GLN A 62 0.72 -2.10 13.37
CA GLN A 62 0.46 -3.51 13.63
C GLN A 62 -0.52 -4.12 12.62
N TYR A 63 -1.64 -3.45 12.34
CA TYR A 63 -2.62 -3.93 11.35
C TYR A 63 -2.08 -3.90 9.93
N ILE A 64 -1.31 -2.88 9.58
CA ILE A 64 -0.64 -2.80 8.27
C ILE A 64 0.36 -3.95 8.11
N PHE A 65 1.20 -4.22 9.10
CA PHE A 65 2.12 -5.37 9.07
C PHE A 65 1.38 -6.71 9.03
N GLN A 66 0.30 -6.84 9.79
CA GLN A 66 -0.53 -8.04 9.77
C GLN A 66 -1.13 -8.28 8.37
N SER A 67 -1.55 -7.24 7.65
CA SER A 67 -2.04 -7.37 6.27
C SER A 67 -0.96 -7.92 5.34
N HIS A 68 0.26 -7.38 5.42
CA HIS A 68 1.41 -7.83 4.61
C HIS A 68 1.77 -9.27 4.92
N HIS A 69 1.87 -9.61 6.20
CA HIS A 69 2.21 -10.97 6.63
C HIS A 69 1.14 -11.99 6.23
N HIS A 70 -0.15 -11.67 6.37
CA HIS A 70 -1.21 -12.62 6.12
C HIS A 70 -1.53 -12.77 4.63
N TYR A 71 -1.67 -11.66 3.91
CA TYR A 71 -2.18 -11.65 2.53
C TYR A 71 -1.08 -11.50 1.47
N PHE A 72 0.01 -10.79 1.76
CA PHE A 72 0.97 -10.35 0.73
C PHE A 72 2.37 -10.94 0.87
N HIS A 73 2.58 -11.90 1.79
CA HIS A 73 3.90 -12.44 2.12
C HIS A 73 4.62 -13.15 0.95
N ASN A 74 3.88 -13.65 -0.04
CA ASN A 74 4.43 -14.28 -1.25
C ASN A 74 4.45 -13.35 -2.46
N CYS A 75 4.06 -12.08 -2.31
CA CYS A 75 4.09 -11.13 -3.40
C CYS A 75 5.51 -10.61 -3.61
N THR A 76 5.98 -10.69 -4.86
CA THR A 76 7.23 -10.02 -5.22
C THR A 76 6.97 -8.52 -5.25
N PRO A 77 7.80 -7.68 -4.60
CA PRO A 77 7.71 -6.25 -4.78
C PRO A 77 7.74 -5.95 -6.28
N PRO A 78 6.87 -5.05 -6.80
CA PRO A 78 7.04 -4.60 -8.17
C PRO A 78 8.48 -4.13 -8.32
N HIS A 79 9.10 -4.47 -9.45
CA HIS A 79 10.40 -3.90 -9.79
C HIS A 79 10.25 -2.41 -9.59
N GLN A 80 11.06 -1.84 -8.70
CA GLN A 80 11.13 -0.39 -8.56
C GLN A 80 11.27 0.14 -9.98
N VAL A 81 10.46 1.13 -10.35
CA VAL A 81 10.72 1.89 -11.58
C VAL A 81 12.03 2.63 -11.29
N LEU A 82 13.13 1.91 -11.50
CA LEU A 82 14.48 2.42 -11.44
C LEU A 82 14.60 3.31 -12.66
N ASP A 83 15.07 4.53 -12.44
CA ASP A 83 15.54 5.34 -13.54
C ASP A 83 16.52 4.50 -14.38
N PRO A 84 16.48 4.61 -15.72
CA PRO A 84 17.47 3.96 -16.55
C PRO A 84 18.88 4.37 -16.10
N PRO A 85 19.90 3.52 -16.33
CA PRO A 85 21.30 3.90 -16.11
C PRO A 85 21.62 5.26 -16.74
N GLU A 86 22.47 6.06 -16.09
CA GLU A 86 22.74 7.46 -16.46
C GLU A 86 23.20 7.62 -17.92
N ASP A 87 23.98 6.66 -18.43
CA ASP A 87 24.46 6.59 -19.80
C ASP A 87 23.33 6.35 -20.82
N VAL A 88 22.36 5.51 -20.48
CA VAL A 88 21.16 5.26 -21.29
C VAL A 88 20.27 6.51 -21.30
N LEU A 89 20.08 7.12 -20.13
CA LEU A 89 19.30 8.35 -19.97
C LEU A 89 19.91 9.50 -20.77
N LEU A 90 21.24 9.66 -20.70
CA LEU A 90 21.99 10.64 -21.47
C LEU A 90 21.88 10.39 -22.98
N ALA A 91 22.00 9.14 -23.42
CA ALA A 91 21.83 8.79 -24.83
C ALA A 91 20.43 9.13 -25.35
N MET A 92 19.38 8.87 -24.55
CA MET A 92 18.00 9.24 -24.89
C MET A 92 17.77 10.76 -24.96
N ILE A 93 18.51 11.54 -24.18
CA ILE A 93 18.45 13.02 -24.23
C ILE A 93 19.21 13.55 -25.45
N ILE A 94 20.40 13.03 -25.73
CA ILE A 94 21.27 13.52 -26.82
C ILE A 94 20.74 13.12 -28.19
N ALA A 95 20.23 11.90 -28.36
CA ALA A 95 19.75 11.39 -29.65
C ALA A 95 18.76 12.32 -30.38
N PRO A 96 17.66 12.80 -29.75
CA PRO A 96 16.75 13.72 -30.41
C PRO A 96 17.38 15.09 -30.72
N ILE A 97 18.30 15.58 -29.88
CA ILE A 97 19.02 16.84 -30.11
C ILE A 97 19.91 16.73 -31.37
N CYS A 98 20.61 15.61 -31.52
CA CYS A 98 21.47 15.35 -32.68
C CYS A 98 20.70 15.11 -33.99
N LEU A 99 19.40 14.83 -33.93
CA LEU A 99 18.55 14.57 -35.09
C LEU A 99 17.74 15.81 -35.53
N ILE A 100 17.82 16.93 -34.79
CA ILE A 100 17.22 18.20 -35.21
C ILE A 100 18.13 18.83 -36.29
N PRO A 101 17.63 19.06 -37.53
CA PRO A 101 18.40 19.64 -38.63
C PRO A 101 18.86 21.08 -38.39
#